data_AF-A0A6J4BZ57-F1
#
_entry.id   AF-A0A6J4BZ57-F1
#
_cell.length_a   1.000
_cell.length_b   1.000
_cell.length_c   1.000
_cell.angle_alpha   90.00
_cell.angle_beta   90.00
_cell.angle_gamma   90.00
#
_symmetry.space_group_name_H-M   'P 1'
#
loop_
_entity.id
_entity.type
_entity.pdbx_description
1 polymer ?
#
loop_
_entity_poly.entity_id
_entity_poly.type
_entity_poly.pdbx_seq_one_letter_code
_entity_poly.pdbx_strand_id
1 'polypeptide(L)'
;MEFQNDIAAAAGIANDMHGQVTDSGSREATRKAGHASDGGEEAKEPNGEILNGFTNRQFVALVREELAAMGRPDIVIRRSWIDEDTEGYPFLLRVPVGTELNLPLKPMEGFFHTRAAEDRVWHAREFATALANLKTAEKTLEKYIRDIRHAANAAVAKVRADSLDISLDDVGFKETYAHHLTDRSWKEAALHVLACVSIRHTSFFLRTTTSSFTVEEPDHVEDELAPFVEEQREFQDLIAEMEAKGADLEVDAITLDLLAVHGLDAAKVLEQVWKTQCVNLKVQHLDRETSLSLISSRGRVAASIELDGAYWNGEYLWFQSGESTKSHVDLVGKSLGDLVSHPTFASRPIVAVENRRIDHIVFDLSEKMLFDADTGRIWRAERSAA
;
A
#
# COMPACT_ATOMS: atom_id res chain seq x y z
N MET A 1 16.21 14.50 13.16
CA MET A 1 15.34 15.05 12.10
C MET A 1 15.13 14.04 10.97
N GLU A 2 15.28 12.73 11.23
CA GLU A 2 15.10 11.64 10.26
C GLU A 2 13.96 10.66 10.64
N PHE A 3 13.26 10.87 11.76
CA PHE A 3 12.25 9.93 12.28
C PHE A 3 10.80 10.22 11.86
N GLN A 4 10.53 11.36 11.23
CA GLN A 4 9.18 11.67 10.66
C GLN A 4 8.90 10.89 9.37
N ASN A 5 9.93 10.36 8.71
CA ASN A 5 9.78 9.54 7.49
C ASN A 5 9.42 8.08 7.80
N ASP A 6 9.71 7.58 9.00
CA ASP A 6 9.47 6.17 9.34
C ASP A 6 8.00 5.87 9.70
N ILE A 7 7.22 6.87 10.11
CA ILE A 7 5.79 6.71 10.44
C ILE A 7 4.91 6.79 9.19
N ALA A 8 5.26 7.65 8.22
CA ALA A 8 4.67 7.62 6.89
C ALA A 8 5.01 6.31 6.15
N ALA A 9 6.21 5.77 6.38
CA ALA A 9 6.60 4.45 5.87
C ALA A 9 5.82 3.32 6.55
N ALA A 10 5.56 3.34 7.86
CA ALA A 10 4.75 2.30 8.52
C ALA A 10 3.27 2.31 8.09
N ALA A 11 2.69 3.49 7.86
CA ALA A 11 1.33 3.63 7.29
C ALA A 11 1.28 3.28 5.79
N GLY A 12 2.38 3.51 5.05
CA GLY A 12 2.54 3.05 3.66
C GLY A 12 2.75 1.53 3.55
N ILE A 13 3.52 0.94 4.45
CA ILE A 13 3.80 -0.50 4.50
C ILE A 13 2.55 -1.30 4.88
N ALA A 14 1.66 -0.76 5.72
CA ALA A 14 0.37 -1.40 6.00
C ALA A 14 -0.57 -1.42 4.77
N ASN A 15 -0.45 -0.46 3.86
CA ASN A 15 -1.15 -0.48 2.56
C ASN A 15 -0.44 -1.39 1.54
N ASP A 16 0.89 -1.49 1.55
CA ASP A 16 1.65 -2.32 0.61
C ASP A 16 1.68 -3.81 1.00
N MET A 17 1.57 -4.16 2.29
CA MET A 17 1.56 -5.58 2.71
C MET A 17 0.26 -6.32 2.36
N HIS A 18 -0.84 -5.62 2.08
CA HIS A 18 -2.05 -6.23 1.51
C HIS A 18 -2.03 -6.28 -0.04
N GLY A 19 -0.97 -5.73 -0.67
CA GLY A 19 -0.76 -5.76 -2.13
C GLY A 19 0.43 -6.59 -2.61
N GLN A 20 1.19 -7.24 -1.70
CA GLN A 20 2.36 -8.03 -2.08
C GLN A 20 2.48 -9.35 -1.31
N VAL A 21 1.90 -10.41 -1.89
CA VAL A 21 2.37 -11.80 -1.82
C VAL A 21 1.92 -12.41 -3.17
N THR A 22 2.70 -13.01 -4.05
CA THR A 22 3.92 -13.83 -4.00
C THR A 22 4.80 -13.53 -5.23
N ASP A 23 6.12 -13.46 -5.08
CA ASP A 23 7.04 -13.67 -6.19
C ASP A 23 8.02 -14.77 -5.75
N SER A 24 7.63 -16.01 -6.06
CA SER A 24 8.42 -17.19 -5.81
C SER A 24 9.21 -17.55 -7.06
N GLY A 25 10.51 -17.24 -7.06
CA GLY A 25 11.49 -18.04 -7.79
C GLY A 25 12.64 -17.28 -8.44
N SER A 26 13.78 -17.18 -7.74
CA SER A 26 15.05 -17.80 -8.20
C SER A 26 16.20 -17.48 -7.24
N ARG A 27 16.87 -18.56 -6.80
CA ARG A 27 18.13 -18.54 -6.04
C ARG A 27 19.33 -18.42 -6.98
N GLU A 28 20.46 -17.98 -6.41
CA GLU A 28 21.84 -17.89 -6.93
C GLU A 28 22.17 -16.57 -7.67
N ALA A 29 23.28 -15.87 -7.44
CA ALA A 29 24.56 -16.26 -6.84
C ALA A 29 25.27 -15.09 -6.15
N THR A 30 25.89 -15.40 -5.02
CA THR A 30 26.90 -14.62 -4.31
C THR A 30 28.18 -14.50 -5.16
N ARG A 31 28.72 -13.29 -5.35
CA ARG A 31 30.17 -13.12 -5.54
C ARG A 31 30.67 -11.75 -5.07
N LYS A 32 31.62 -11.82 -4.13
CA LYS A 32 32.48 -10.74 -3.64
C LYS A 32 33.29 -10.11 -4.78
N ALA A 33 33.45 -8.80 -4.75
CA ALA A 33 34.71 -8.14 -5.09
C ALA A 33 34.81 -6.83 -4.30
N GLY A 34 35.85 -6.73 -3.47
CA GLY A 34 36.17 -5.53 -2.70
C GLY A 34 37.00 -4.53 -3.49
N HIS A 35 36.94 -3.28 -3.02
CA HIS A 35 37.84 -2.14 -3.19
C HIS A 35 38.85 -2.12 -4.36
N ALA A 36 38.68 -1.10 -5.21
CA ALA A 36 39.78 -0.21 -5.56
C ALA A 36 39.23 1.23 -5.65
N SER A 37 39.79 2.10 -4.81
CA SER A 37 39.69 3.55 -4.88
C SER A 37 40.40 4.07 -6.13
N ASP A 38 39.81 5.02 -6.84
CA ASP A 38 40.58 6.18 -7.29
C ASP A 38 39.67 7.36 -7.64
N GLY A 39 40.13 8.55 -7.25
CA GLY A 39 39.38 9.79 -7.30
C GLY A 39 39.22 10.35 -8.71
N GLY A 40 38.08 11.01 -8.93
CA GLY A 40 37.85 11.93 -10.03
C GLY A 40 36.89 13.01 -9.54
N GLU A 41 37.36 14.25 -9.55
CA GLU A 41 36.71 15.45 -9.00
C GLU A 41 35.22 15.58 -9.35
N GLU A 42 34.38 15.68 -8.32
CA GLU A 42 33.03 16.25 -8.45
C GLU A 42 33.15 17.74 -8.76
N ALA A 43 33.02 18.10 -10.03
CA ALA A 43 32.67 19.47 -10.40
C ALA A 43 31.22 19.74 -9.98
N LYS A 44 31.05 20.35 -8.79
CA LYS A 44 29.81 21.01 -8.38
C LYS A 44 29.69 22.34 -9.12
N GLU A 45 28.73 22.45 -10.03
CA GLU A 45 28.22 23.76 -10.44
C GLU A 45 27.03 24.16 -9.55
N PRO A 46 27.03 25.38 -8.99
CA PRO A 46 25.95 25.90 -8.18
C PRO A 46 24.98 26.64 -9.09
N ASN A 47 23.95 25.96 -9.59
CA ASN A 47 22.63 26.52 -9.92
C ASN A 47 21.76 25.40 -10.50
N GLY A 48 20.54 25.26 -9.97
CA GLY A 48 19.59 24.20 -10.33
C GLY A 48 19.09 24.30 -11.76
N GLU A 49 19.78 23.62 -12.67
CA GLU A 49 19.24 23.18 -13.95
C GLU A 49 19.51 21.68 -14.09
N ILE A 50 18.44 20.88 -14.09
CA ILE A 50 18.51 19.48 -14.52
C ILE A 50 18.95 19.51 -15.99
N LEU A 51 20.21 19.17 -16.23
CA LEU A 51 20.81 19.11 -17.57
C LEU A 51 19.96 18.24 -18.53
N ASN A 52 19.27 18.91 -19.46
CA ASN A 52 18.77 18.40 -20.75
C ASN A 52 18.38 16.91 -20.77
N GLY A 53 17.23 16.61 -20.15
CA GLY A 53 16.66 15.26 -20.06
C GLY A 53 16.27 14.65 -21.40
N PHE A 54 16.62 13.39 -21.60
CA PHE A 54 16.10 12.57 -22.69
C PHE A 54 14.59 12.38 -22.51
N THR A 55 13.81 12.96 -23.42
CA THR A 55 12.34 13.02 -23.29
C THR A 55 11.69 11.72 -23.76
N ASN A 56 10.48 11.43 -23.25
CA ASN A 56 9.63 10.33 -23.73
C ASN A 56 9.42 10.39 -25.26
N ARG A 57 9.33 11.60 -25.84
CA ARG A 57 9.19 11.79 -27.29
C ARG A 57 10.45 11.39 -28.06
N GLN A 58 11.64 11.72 -27.54
CA GLN A 58 12.90 11.29 -28.13
C GLN A 58 13.06 9.77 -28.02
N PHE A 59 12.64 9.16 -26.92
CA PHE A 59 12.63 7.71 -26.79
C PHE A 59 11.70 7.04 -27.80
N VAL A 60 10.46 7.51 -27.93
CA VAL A 60 9.50 6.99 -28.92
C VAL A 60 10.02 7.14 -30.35
N ALA A 61 10.78 8.20 -30.65
CA ALA A 61 11.42 8.36 -31.96
C ALA A 61 12.47 7.26 -32.20
N LEU A 62 13.34 6.97 -31.22
CA LEU A 62 14.31 5.87 -31.33
C LEU A 62 13.62 4.51 -31.49
N VAL A 63 12.54 4.25 -30.75
CA VAL A 63 11.78 2.99 -30.88
C VAL A 63 11.21 2.85 -32.31
N ARG A 64 10.73 3.94 -32.91
CA ARG A 64 10.24 3.93 -34.30
C ARG A 64 11.36 3.66 -35.31
N GLU A 65 12.55 4.19 -35.08
CA GLU A 65 13.73 3.93 -35.92
C GLU A 65 14.13 2.45 -35.85
N GLU A 66 14.17 1.86 -34.65
CA GLU A 66 14.47 0.43 -34.47
C GLU A 66 13.36 -0.46 -35.09
N LEU A 67 12.07 -0.10 -34.94
CA LEU A 67 10.97 -0.81 -35.62
C LEU A 67 11.11 -0.78 -37.14
N ALA A 68 11.51 0.36 -37.72
CA ALA A 68 11.77 0.46 -39.15
C ALA A 68 12.98 -0.39 -39.58
N ALA A 69 14.07 -0.38 -38.79
CA ALA A 69 15.25 -1.21 -39.02
C ALA A 69 14.94 -2.71 -38.94
N MET A 70 14.01 -3.12 -38.09
CA MET A 70 13.50 -4.49 -37.98
C MET A 70 12.53 -4.89 -39.12
N GLY A 71 12.22 -3.98 -40.05
CA GLY A 71 11.24 -4.23 -41.11
C GLY A 71 9.79 -4.27 -40.60
N ARG A 72 9.51 -3.65 -39.46
CA ARG A 72 8.18 -3.54 -38.82
C ARG A 72 7.65 -2.09 -38.73
N PRO A 73 7.71 -1.27 -39.80
CA PRO A 73 7.14 0.07 -39.79
C PRO A 73 5.61 0.08 -39.68
N ASP A 74 4.96 -1.09 -39.81
CA ASP A 74 3.52 -1.29 -39.61
C ASP A 74 3.07 -1.06 -38.16
N ILE A 75 3.97 -1.19 -37.19
CA ILE A 75 3.67 -0.97 -35.77
C ILE A 75 3.74 0.52 -35.45
N VAL A 76 2.59 1.18 -35.50
CA VAL A 76 2.50 2.63 -35.28
C VAL A 76 2.25 2.94 -33.80
N ILE A 77 3.26 3.46 -33.12
CA ILE A 77 3.13 3.99 -31.76
C ILE A 77 2.32 5.30 -31.80
N ARG A 78 1.12 5.29 -31.22
CA ARG A 78 0.22 6.44 -31.16
C ARG A 78 0.46 7.24 -29.89
N ARG A 79 0.15 8.54 -29.93
CA ARG A 79 0.23 9.40 -28.74
C ARG A 79 -0.66 8.90 -27.59
N SER A 80 -1.81 8.32 -27.91
CA SER A 80 -2.73 7.75 -26.91
C SER A 80 -2.17 6.56 -26.14
N TRP A 81 -1.04 5.98 -26.56
CA TRP A 81 -0.39 4.89 -25.84
C TRP A 81 0.57 5.41 -24.77
N ILE A 82 0.96 6.68 -24.84
CA ILE A 82 1.99 7.24 -23.98
C ILE A 82 1.29 7.83 -22.75
N ASP A 83 1.58 7.27 -21.59
CA ASP A 83 1.27 7.93 -20.32
C ASP A 83 2.32 9.04 -20.13
N GLU A 84 1.96 10.28 -20.48
CA GLU A 84 2.88 11.41 -20.64
C GLU A 84 2.73 12.41 -19.47
N ASP A 85 3.87 12.97 -19.05
CA ASP A 85 4.02 14.28 -18.37
C ASP A 85 4.18 14.34 -16.84
N THR A 86 5.06 13.53 -16.25
CA THR A 86 5.74 13.98 -15.01
C THR A 86 7.23 13.71 -15.10
N GLU A 87 8.04 14.77 -15.00
CA GLU A 87 9.49 14.66 -14.91
C GLU A 87 9.87 13.80 -13.70
N GLY A 88 10.55 12.67 -13.93
CA GLY A 88 10.90 11.70 -12.89
C GLY A 88 9.98 10.48 -12.76
N TYR A 89 8.88 10.38 -13.52
CA TYR A 89 8.04 9.17 -13.56
C TYR A 89 8.49 8.17 -14.65
N PRO A 90 8.41 6.85 -14.39
CA PRO A 90 8.84 5.85 -15.35
C PRO A 90 7.99 5.93 -16.64
N PHE A 91 8.63 6.00 -17.80
CA PHE A 91 7.96 5.91 -19.10
C PHE A 91 7.08 4.66 -19.15
N LEU A 92 5.77 4.84 -19.36
CA LEU A 92 4.82 3.74 -19.48
C LEU A 92 4.11 3.84 -20.83
N LEU A 93 4.16 2.75 -21.60
CA LEU A 93 3.50 2.64 -22.90
C LEU A 93 2.35 1.65 -22.81
N ARG A 94 1.11 2.15 -22.89
CA ARG A 94 -0.13 1.35 -22.94
C ARG A 94 -0.32 0.79 -24.35
N VAL A 95 0.24 -0.39 -24.61
CA VAL A 95 0.22 -1.05 -25.92
C VAL A 95 -1.12 -1.76 -26.12
N PRO A 96 -1.92 -1.42 -27.13
CA PRO A 96 -3.18 -2.10 -27.40
C PRO A 96 -2.95 -3.56 -27.78
N VAL A 97 -3.76 -4.42 -27.17
CA VAL A 97 -3.88 -5.84 -27.47
C VAL A 97 -5.34 -6.06 -27.82
N GLY A 98 -5.66 -6.02 -29.12
CA GLY A 98 -7.05 -6.02 -29.57
C GLY A 98 -7.72 -4.63 -29.48
N THR A 99 -9.03 -4.65 -29.27
CA THR A 99 -9.88 -3.43 -29.30
C THR A 99 -10.09 -2.79 -27.94
N GLU A 100 -10.04 -3.56 -26.86
CA GLU A 100 -10.46 -3.13 -25.51
C GLU A 100 -9.36 -3.29 -24.45
N LEU A 101 -8.28 -4.01 -24.75
CA LEU A 101 -7.22 -4.27 -23.78
C LEU A 101 -5.96 -3.47 -24.11
N ASN A 102 -5.26 -3.02 -23.07
CA ASN A 102 -3.95 -2.43 -23.20
C ASN A 102 -2.99 -3.14 -22.23
N LEU A 103 -1.82 -3.54 -22.74
CA LEU A 103 -0.71 -4.01 -21.94
C LEU A 103 0.18 -2.82 -21.56
N PRO A 104 0.34 -2.49 -20.27
CA PRO A 104 1.28 -1.46 -19.85
C PRO A 104 2.72 -1.99 -19.94
N LEU A 105 3.53 -1.37 -20.81
CA LEU A 105 4.92 -1.74 -21.07
C LEU A 105 5.86 -0.67 -20.52
N LYS A 106 6.82 -1.06 -19.68
CA LYS A 106 7.76 -0.14 -19.03
C LYS A 106 9.24 -0.52 -19.26
N PRO A 107 10.17 0.44 -19.21
CA PRO A 107 11.60 0.16 -19.26
C PRO A 107 12.07 -0.45 -17.94
N MET A 108 13.28 -0.99 -17.94
CA MET A 108 13.95 -1.43 -16.72
C MET A 108 14.13 -0.28 -15.72
N GLU A 109 14.16 -0.59 -14.43
CA GLU A 109 14.46 0.39 -13.38
C GLU A 109 15.79 1.11 -13.65
N GLY A 110 15.83 2.41 -13.35
CA GLY A 110 17.03 3.23 -13.55
C GLY A 110 17.26 3.74 -14.98
N PHE A 111 16.39 3.42 -15.94
CA PHE A 111 16.45 3.89 -17.34
C PHE A 111 16.72 5.40 -17.50
N PHE A 112 16.09 6.25 -16.68
CA PHE A 112 16.24 7.70 -16.75
C PHE A 112 17.53 8.24 -16.13
N HIS A 113 18.23 7.42 -15.35
CA HIS A 113 19.54 7.77 -14.79
C HIS A 113 20.67 7.48 -15.78
N THR A 114 20.35 6.84 -16.91
CA THR A 114 21.32 6.44 -17.90
C THR A 114 21.68 7.59 -18.84
N ARG A 115 22.94 8.03 -18.77
CA ARG A 115 23.45 9.16 -19.57
C ARG A 115 24.07 8.75 -20.91
N ALA A 116 24.39 7.47 -21.10
CA ALA A 116 25.02 7.01 -22.33
C ALA A 116 24.02 6.84 -23.48
N ALA A 117 24.40 7.25 -24.68
CA ALA A 117 23.57 7.11 -25.87
C ALA A 117 23.34 5.65 -26.27
N GLU A 118 24.33 4.79 -26.01
CA GLU A 118 24.28 3.35 -26.32
C GLU A 118 23.16 2.65 -25.54
N ASP A 119 23.01 2.97 -24.26
CA ASP A 119 21.96 2.39 -23.41
C ASP A 119 20.56 2.81 -23.87
N ARG A 120 20.40 4.05 -24.35
CA ARG A 120 19.12 4.54 -24.89
C ARG A 120 18.71 3.77 -26.14
N VAL A 121 19.67 3.48 -27.02
CA VAL A 121 19.43 2.67 -28.23
C VAL A 121 19.13 1.22 -27.86
N TRP A 122 19.85 0.66 -26.87
CA TRP A 122 19.60 -0.69 -26.38
C TRP A 122 18.17 -0.84 -25.88
N HIS A 123 17.72 0.04 -24.98
CA HIS A 123 16.33 0.04 -24.50
C HIS A 123 15.30 0.31 -25.61
N ALA A 124 15.61 1.18 -26.57
CA ALA A 124 14.71 1.40 -27.70
C ALA A 124 14.52 0.13 -28.54
N ARG A 125 15.60 -0.65 -28.71
CA ARG A 125 15.56 -1.96 -29.37
C ARG A 125 14.76 -2.99 -28.57
N GLU A 126 14.88 -2.99 -27.25
CA GLU A 126 14.06 -3.85 -26.38
C GLU A 126 12.57 -3.55 -26.56
N PHE A 127 12.19 -2.27 -26.53
CA PHE A 127 10.81 -1.84 -26.79
C PHE A 127 10.35 -2.22 -28.20
N ALA A 128 11.16 -1.98 -29.23
CA ALA A 128 10.81 -2.35 -30.60
C ALA A 128 10.58 -3.87 -30.74
N THR A 129 11.43 -4.67 -30.10
CA THR A 129 11.31 -6.14 -30.09
C THR A 129 10.08 -6.60 -29.33
N ALA A 130 9.85 -6.04 -28.14
CA ALA A 130 8.66 -6.30 -27.33
C ALA A 130 7.38 -5.99 -28.10
N LEU A 131 7.31 -4.82 -28.74
CA LEU A 131 6.17 -4.42 -29.57
C LEU A 131 5.94 -5.38 -30.75
N ALA A 132 6.99 -5.83 -31.42
CA ALA A 132 6.90 -6.80 -32.52
C ALA A 132 6.37 -8.17 -32.05
N ASN A 133 6.82 -8.62 -30.88
CA ASN A 133 6.36 -9.86 -30.26
C ASN A 133 4.91 -9.75 -29.81
N LEU A 134 4.54 -8.66 -29.11
CA LEU A 134 3.17 -8.38 -28.69
C LEU A 134 2.20 -8.31 -29.87
N LYS A 135 2.62 -7.67 -30.98
CA LYS A 135 1.78 -7.60 -32.18
C LYS A 135 1.51 -8.99 -32.77
N THR A 136 2.44 -9.92 -32.60
CA THR A 136 2.27 -11.31 -33.05
C THR A 136 1.45 -12.14 -32.06
N ALA A 137 1.60 -11.87 -30.76
CA ALA A 137 0.91 -12.55 -29.67
C ALA A 137 -0.53 -12.08 -29.42
N GLU A 138 -0.97 -11.00 -30.09
CA GLU A 138 -2.24 -10.29 -29.84
C GLU A 138 -3.44 -11.22 -29.59
N LYS A 139 -3.73 -12.14 -30.51
CA LYS A 139 -4.86 -13.08 -30.39
C LYS A 139 -4.72 -14.07 -29.22
N THR A 140 -3.50 -14.47 -28.91
CA THR A 140 -3.22 -15.37 -27.78
C THR A 140 -3.46 -14.64 -26.47
N LEU A 141 -2.99 -13.41 -26.35
CA LEU A 141 -3.19 -12.57 -25.17
C LEU A 141 -4.66 -12.17 -24.98
N GLU A 142 -5.39 -11.86 -26.07
CA GLU A 142 -6.85 -11.65 -26.02
C GLU A 142 -7.59 -12.89 -25.52
N LYS A 143 -7.21 -14.08 -26.00
CA LYS A 143 -7.80 -15.34 -25.53
C LYS A 143 -7.47 -15.57 -24.06
N TYR A 144 -6.21 -15.38 -23.68
CA TYR A 144 -5.75 -15.53 -22.31
C TYR A 144 -6.58 -14.68 -21.32
N ILE A 145 -6.70 -13.37 -21.56
CA ILE A 145 -7.52 -12.49 -20.70
C ILE A 145 -8.99 -12.88 -20.71
N ARG A 146 -9.53 -13.34 -21.84
CA ARG A 146 -10.91 -13.84 -21.90
C ARG A 146 -11.12 -15.05 -21.00
N ASP A 147 -10.17 -16.00 -21.02
CA ASP A 147 -10.22 -17.21 -20.22
C ASP A 147 -10.09 -16.87 -18.72
N ILE A 148 -9.16 -15.96 -18.34
CA ILE A 148 -9.06 -15.40 -16.98
C ILE A 148 -10.37 -14.72 -16.56
N ARG A 149 -10.94 -13.86 -17.42
CA ARG A 149 -12.19 -13.15 -17.14
C ARG A 149 -13.35 -14.11 -16.92
N HIS A 150 -13.43 -15.20 -17.68
CA HIS A 150 -14.44 -16.24 -17.48
C HIS A 150 -14.26 -16.92 -16.12
N ALA A 151 -13.04 -17.30 -15.76
CA ALA A 151 -12.73 -17.90 -14.46
C ALA A 151 -13.00 -16.93 -13.29
N ALA A 152 -12.60 -15.67 -13.39
CA ALA A 152 -12.87 -14.64 -12.38
C ALA A 152 -14.36 -14.40 -12.17
N ASN A 153 -15.15 -14.34 -13.25
CA ASN A 153 -16.61 -14.25 -13.12
C ASN A 153 -17.20 -15.48 -12.42
N ALA A 154 -16.72 -16.68 -12.73
CA ALA A 154 -17.20 -17.90 -12.10
C ALA A 154 -16.83 -17.96 -10.60
N ALA A 155 -15.58 -17.63 -10.25
CA ALA A 155 -15.09 -17.59 -8.88
C ALA A 155 -15.86 -16.55 -8.04
N VAL A 156 -16.01 -15.32 -8.56
CA VAL A 156 -16.81 -14.28 -7.89
C VAL A 156 -18.28 -14.68 -7.77
N ALA A 157 -18.87 -15.32 -8.78
CA ALA A 157 -20.26 -15.79 -8.70
C ALA A 157 -20.45 -16.85 -7.59
N LYS A 158 -19.49 -17.75 -7.42
CA LYS A 158 -19.47 -18.75 -6.33
C LYS A 158 -19.40 -18.07 -4.96
N VAL A 159 -18.50 -17.11 -4.78
CA VAL A 159 -18.36 -16.32 -3.55
C VAL A 159 -19.65 -15.54 -3.22
N ARG A 160 -20.28 -14.92 -4.23
CA ARG A 160 -21.55 -14.21 -4.06
C ARG A 160 -22.73 -15.13 -3.73
N ALA A 161 -22.69 -16.40 -4.16
CA ALA A 161 -23.70 -17.38 -3.77
C ALA A 161 -23.66 -17.66 -2.25
N ASP A 162 -22.51 -17.48 -1.61
CA ASP A 162 -22.33 -17.52 -0.15
C ASP A 162 -22.68 -16.20 0.55
N SER A 163 -23.37 -15.28 -0.16
CA SER A 163 -23.80 -13.95 0.33
C SER A 163 -22.66 -12.99 0.67
N LEU A 164 -21.45 -13.23 0.16
CA LEU A 164 -20.33 -12.30 0.34
C LEU A 164 -20.39 -11.15 -0.68
N ASP A 165 -20.15 -9.92 -0.19
CA ASP A 165 -20.16 -8.69 -1.00
C ASP A 165 -18.81 -8.45 -1.67
N ILE A 166 -18.44 -9.36 -2.59
CA ILE A 166 -17.31 -9.22 -3.51
C ILE A 166 -17.86 -9.15 -4.93
N SER A 167 -17.33 -8.25 -5.74
CA SER A 167 -17.66 -8.16 -7.17
C SER A 167 -16.42 -7.99 -8.03
N LEU A 168 -16.47 -8.49 -9.26
CA LEU A 168 -15.42 -8.28 -10.25
C LEU A 168 -15.52 -6.85 -10.78
N ASP A 169 -14.41 -6.11 -10.71
CA ASP A 169 -14.32 -4.73 -11.22
C ASP A 169 -13.72 -4.71 -12.63
N ASP A 170 -12.54 -5.30 -12.82
CA ASP A 170 -11.87 -5.38 -14.12
C ASP A 170 -10.96 -6.62 -14.25
N VAL A 171 -10.64 -7.00 -15.48
CA VAL A 171 -9.58 -7.96 -15.81
C VAL A 171 -8.77 -7.42 -16.98
N GLY A 172 -7.49 -7.17 -16.72
CA GLY A 172 -6.52 -6.62 -17.67
C GLY A 172 -5.15 -7.25 -17.51
N PHE A 173 -4.11 -6.53 -17.91
CA PHE A 173 -2.73 -6.99 -17.82
C PHE A 173 -1.96 -6.28 -16.70
N LYS A 174 -1.06 -7.00 -16.05
CA LYS A 174 -0.05 -6.42 -15.17
C LYS A 174 0.97 -5.63 -16.00
N GLU A 175 1.54 -4.58 -15.41
CA GLU A 175 2.68 -3.89 -16.01
C GLU A 175 3.82 -4.87 -16.28
N THR A 176 4.37 -4.82 -17.48
CA THR A 176 5.42 -5.74 -17.92
C THR A 176 6.65 -4.97 -18.37
N TYR A 177 7.84 -5.47 -18.02
CA TYR A 177 9.08 -4.89 -18.50
C TYR A 177 9.33 -5.26 -19.96
N ALA A 178 9.75 -4.30 -20.78
CA ALA A 178 10.03 -4.53 -22.20
C ALA A 178 11.07 -5.64 -22.42
N HIS A 179 12.12 -5.68 -21.60
CA HIS A 179 13.18 -6.69 -21.72
C HIS A 179 12.68 -8.13 -21.55
N HIS A 180 11.70 -8.39 -20.67
CA HIS A 180 11.07 -9.73 -20.52
C HIS A 180 10.36 -10.20 -21.79
N LEU A 181 10.00 -9.27 -22.69
CA LEU A 181 9.33 -9.59 -23.95
C LEU A 181 10.30 -9.70 -25.13
N THR A 182 11.62 -9.68 -24.87
CA THR A 182 12.65 -9.76 -25.92
C THR A 182 13.20 -11.17 -26.14
N ASP A 183 12.84 -12.13 -25.27
CA ASP A 183 13.34 -13.50 -25.36
C ASP A 183 12.84 -14.26 -26.60
N ARG A 184 13.54 -15.36 -26.92
CA ARG A 184 13.86 -15.88 -28.27
C ARG A 184 12.67 -16.32 -29.15
N SER A 185 11.42 -16.17 -28.70
CA SER A 185 10.23 -16.19 -29.57
C SER A 185 9.06 -15.39 -29.01
N TRP A 186 8.13 -14.96 -29.88
CA TRP A 186 6.89 -14.30 -29.43
C TRP A 186 6.06 -15.15 -28.46
N LYS A 187 6.18 -16.48 -28.54
CA LYS A 187 5.48 -17.41 -27.64
C LYS A 187 6.04 -17.36 -26.23
N GLU A 188 7.37 -17.36 -26.11
CA GLU A 188 8.05 -17.22 -24.82
C GLU A 188 7.78 -15.83 -24.23
N ALA A 189 7.86 -14.77 -25.05
CA ALA A 189 7.50 -13.42 -24.62
C ALA A 189 6.06 -13.35 -24.06
N ALA A 190 5.10 -14.03 -24.70
CA ALA A 190 3.72 -14.04 -24.24
C ALA A 190 3.54 -14.69 -22.85
N LEU A 191 4.42 -15.62 -22.45
CA LEU A 191 4.37 -16.26 -21.13
C LEU A 191 4.80 -15.32 -19.99
N HIS A 192 5.53 -14.25 -20.30
CA HIS A 192 5.90 -13.22 -19.32
C HIS A 192 4.79 -12.19 -19.08
N VAL A 193 3.70 -12.25 -19.84
CA VAL A 193 2.56 -11.35 -19.68
C VAL A 193 1.56 -11.97 -18.71
N LEU A 194 1.37 -11.33 -17.56
CA LEU A 194 0.47 -11.80 -16.51
C LEU A 194 -0.85 -11.02 -16.51
N ALA A 195 -1.94 -11.70 -16.16
CA ALA A 195 -3.22 -11.06 -15.95
C ALA A 195 -3.26 -10.34 -14.59
N CYS A 196 -4.04 -9.28 -14.53
CA CYS A 196 -4.36 -8.55 -13.32
C CYS A 196 -5.88 -8.55 -13.16
N VAL A 197 -6.37 -9.14 -12.07
CA VAL A 197 -7.79 -9.21 -11.74
C VAL A 197 -8.05 -8.19 -10.64
N SER A 198 -8.99 -7.28 -10.87
CA SER A 198 -9.41 -6.27 -9.90
C SER A 198 -10.79 -6.60 -9.36
N ILE A 199 -10.93 -6.60 -8.04
CA ILE A 199 -12.18 -6.88 -7.34
C ILE A 199 -12.56 -5.70 -6.47
N ARG A 200 -13.87 -5.47 -6.35
CA ARG A 200 -14.45 -4.55 -5.36
C ARG A 200 -14.92 -5.34 -4.16
N HIS A 201 -14.46 -4.95 -2.98
CA HIS A 201 -14.73 -5.61 -1.71
C HIS A 201 -14.64 -4.61 -0.55
N THR A 202 -14.84 -5.07 0.67
CA THR A 202 -14.69 -4.29 1.91
C THR A 202 -13.21 -4.29 2.34
N SER A 203 -12.67 -3.11 2.57
CA SER A 203 -11.30 -2.90 3.09
C SER A 203 -11.21 -3.14 4.59
N PHE A 204 -9.97 -3.18 5.08
CA PHE A 204 -9.61 -3.11 6.49
C PHE A 204 -10.29 -1.96 7.26
N PHE A 205 -10.66 -0.87 6.59
CA PHE A 205 -11.37 0.28 7.16
C PHE A 205 -12.90 0.11 7.18
N LEU A 206 -13.41 -1.08 6.86
CA LEU A 206 -14.83 -1.38 6.69
C LEU A 206 -15.52 -0.50 5.62
N ARG A 207 -14.75 -0.10 4.60
CA ARG A 207 -15.25 0.69 3.45
C ARG A 207 -15.05 -0.07 2.16
N THR A 208 -15.95 0.14 1.20
CA THR A 208 -15.76 -0.37 -0.17
C THR A 208 -14.45 0.14 -0.75
N THR A 209 -13.64 -0.77 -1.26
CA THR A 209 -12.37 -0.52 -1.93
C THR A 209 -12.27 -1.38 -3.20
N THR A 210 -11.22 -1.15 -3.99
CA THR A 210 -10.83 -2.03 -5.09
C THR A 210 -9.39 -2.48 -4.86
N SER A 211 -9.17 -3.79 -4.92
CA SER A 211 -7.84 -4.40 -4.84
C SER A 211 -7.61 -5.26 -6.07
N SER A 212 -6.34 -5.47 -6.39
CA SER A 212 -5.95 -6.26 -7.56
C SER A 212 -4.95 -7.33 -7.19
N PHE A 213 -5.05 -8.48 -7.84
CA PHE A 213 -4.12 -9.59 -7.71
C PHE A 213 -3.66 -10.09 -9.08
N THR A 214 -2.46 -10.66 -9.12
CA THR A 214 -1.86 -11.17 -10.36
C THR A 214 -2.26 -12.63 -10.53
N VAL A 215 -2.59 -13.03 -11.76
CA VAL A 215 -2.95 -14.41 -12.07
C VAL A 215 -2.15 -14.88 -13.28
N GLU A 216 -1.54 -16.07 -13.17
CA GLU A 216 -0.81 -16.70 -14.27
C GLU A 216 -1.74 -17.54 -15.16
N GLU A 217 -2.61 -18.38 -14.57
CA GLU A 217 -3.49 -19.30 -15.28
C GLU A 217 -4.95 -19.20 -14.80
N PRO A 218 -5.96 -19.51 -15.63
CA PRO A 218 -7.37 -19.38 -15.24
C PRO A 218 -7.78 -20.19 -14.02
N ASP A 219 -7.16 -21.33 -13.75
CA ASP A 219 -7.41 -22.17 -12.59
C ASP A 219 -6.80 -21.62 -11.29
N HIS A 220 -5.78 -20.75 -11.37
CA HIS A 220 -5.21 -20.07 -10.20
C HIS A 220 -6.12 -18.95 -9.65
N VAL A 221 -7.16 -18.53 -10.39
CA VAL A 221 -8.03 -17.42 -9.97
C VAL A 221 -8.72 -17.67 -8.62
N GLU A 222 -9.16 -18.91 -8.35
CA GLU A 222 -9.81 -19.23 -7.08
C GLU A 222 -8.82 -19.13 -5.91
N ASP A 223 -7.60 -19.63 -6.08
CA ASP A 223 -6.57 -19.63 -5.05
C ASP A 223 -6.11 -18.20 -4.71
N GLU A 224 -5.89 -17.37 -5.73
CA GLU A 224 -5.51 -15.96 -5.54
C GLU A 224 -6.64 -15.10 -4.96
N LEU A 225 -7.91 -15.48 -5.20
CA LEU A 225 -9.07 -14.79 -4.64
C LEU A 225 -9.33 -15.18 -3.17
N ALA A 226 -8.87 -16.34 -2.71
CA ALA A 226 -9.22 -16.91 -1.41
C ALA A 226 -8.90 -15.99 -0.20
N PRO A 227 -7.74 -15.31 -0.11
CA PRO A 227 -7.46 -14.39 1.00
C PRO A 227 -8.48 -13.25 1.10
N PHE A 228 -8.90 -12.68 -0.03
CA PHE A 228 -9.92 -11.63 -0.07
C PHE A 228 -11.29 -12.14 0.38
N VAL A 229 -11.61 -13.42 0.13
CA VAL A 229 -12.86 -14.05 0.56
C VAL A 229 -12.89 -14.23 2.08
N GLU A 230 -11.77 -14.65 2.67
CA GLU A 230 -11.63 -14.79 4.12
C GLU A 230 -11.76 -13.43 4.82
N GLU A 231 -11.02 -12.42 4.35
CA GLU A 231 -11.08 -11.05 4.87
C GLU A 231 -12.48 -10.45 4.69
N GLN A 232 -13.11 -10.61 3.53
CA GLN A 232 -14.45 -10.08 3.28
C GLN A 232 -15.47 -10.64 4.27
N ARG A 233 -15.43 -11.94 4.52
CA ARG A 233 -16.35 -12.58 5.48
C ARG A 233 -16.21 -11.95 6.85
N GLU A 234 -14.97 -11.84 7.32
CA GLU A 234 -14.66 -11.22 8.61
C GLU A 234 -15.11 -9.76 8.67
N PHE A 235 -14.87 -8.97 7.61
CA PHE A 235 -15.25 -7.56 7.59
C PHE A 235 -16.76 -7.35 7.46
N GLN A 236 -17.48 -8.21 6.73
CA GLN A 236 -18.94 -8.16 6.69
C GLN A 236 -19.57 -8.54 8.03
N ASP A 237 -19.02 -9.53 8.72
CA ASP A 237 -19.47 -9.89 10.07
C ASP A 237 -19.27 -8.71 11.04
N LEU A 238 -18.14 -8.00 10.94
CA LEU A 238 -17.88 -6.79 11.74
C LEU A 238 -18.84 -5.64 11.39
N ILE A 239 -19.12 -5.40 10.11
CA ILE A 239 -20.12 -4.40 9.69
C ILE A 239 -21.48 -4.77 10.27
N ALA A 240 -21.92 -6.02 10.13
CA ALA A 240 -23.20 -6.48 10.67
C ALA A 240 -23.27 -6.36 12.19
N GLU A 241 -22.17 -6.64 12.91
CA GLU A 241 -22.08 -6.45 14.36
C GLU A 241 -22.24 -4.97 14.74
N MET A 242 -21.61 -4.06 14.01
CA MET A 242 -21.69 -2.61 14.23
C MET A 242 -23.10 -2.07 13.90
N GLU A 243 -23.68 -2.50 12.78
CA GLU A 243 -25.07 -2.18 12.41
C GLU A 243 -26.08 -2.67 13.45
N ALA A 244 -25.91 -3.88 13.98
CA ALA A 244 -26.75 -4.43 15.04
C ALA A 244 -26.68 -3.62 16.34
N LYS A 245 -25.53 -2.99 16.61
CA LYS A 245 -25.33 -2.06 17.72
C LYS A 245 -25.82 -0.64 17.42
N GLY A 246 -26.20 -0.36 16.17
CA GLY A 246 -26.58 0.98 15.70
C GLY A 246 -25.41 1.97 15.70
N ALA A 247 -24.19 1.49 15.43
CA ALA A 247 -22.96 2.27 15.49
C ALA A 247 -22.12 2.10 14.23
N ASP A 248 -21.26 3.07 13.96
CA ASP A 248 -20.27 3.06 12.88
C ASP A 248 -18.87 2.73 13.37
N LEU A 249 -18.54 3.18 14.59
CA LEU A 249 -17.22 3.03 15.18
C LEU A 249 -17.30 2.58 16.64
N GLU A 250 -16.34 1.76 17.05
CA GLU A 250 -16.02 1.44 18.43
C GLU A 250 -14.76 2.22 18.83
N VAL A 251 -14.77 2.88 19.97
CA VAL A 251 -13.68 3.75 20.44
C VAL A 251 -13.31 3.35 21.84
N ASP A 252 -12.02 3.19 22.12
CA ASP A 252 -11.55 2.89 23.47
C ASP A 252 -11.54 4.14 24.37
N ALA A 253 -11.60 3.91 25.68
CA ALA A 253 -11.63 4.99 26.65
C ALA A 253 -10.36 5.88 26.64
N ILE A 254 -9.16 5.33 26.35
CA ILE A 254 -7.92 6.13 26.28
C ILE A 254 -8.02 7.14 25.15
N THR A 255 -8.50 6.72 23.98
CA THR A 255 -8.71 7.61 22.83
C THR A 255 -9.63 8.78 23.19
N LEU A 256 -10.74 8.53 23.88
CA LEU A 256 -11.65 9.60 24.33
C LEU A 256 -11.03 10.48 25.43
N ASP A 257 -10.30 9.90 26.38
CA ASP A 257 -9.59 10.63 27.43
C ASP A 257 -8.54 11.57 26.82
N LEU A 258 -7.80 11.12 25.79
CA LEU A 258 -6.84 11.95 25.05
C LEU A 258 -7.54 13.14 24.39
N LEU A 259 -8.65 12.91 23.68
CA LEU A 259 -9.42 14.00 23.07
C LEU A 259 -9.92 15.01 24.12
N ALA A 260 -10.43 14.52 25.24
CA ALA A 260 -10.94 15.37 26.32
C ALA A 260 -9.84 16.21 26.99
N VAL A 261 -8.68 15.61 27.30
CA VAL A 261 -7.54 16.30 27.91
C VAL A 261 -7.02 17.43 27.02
N HIS A 262 -7.07 17.25 25.71
CA HIS A 262 -6.65 18.25 24.72
C HIS A 262 -7.77 19.21 24.30
N GLY A 263 -8.95 19.14 24.93
CA GLY A 263 -10.08 20.03 24.65
C GLY A 263 -10.70 19.84 23.26
N LEU A 264 -10.54 18.66 22.66
CA LEU A 264 -11.03 18.32 21.34
C LEU A 264 -12.48 17.81 21.40
N ASP A 265 -13.30 18.24 20.45
CA ASP A 265 -14.68 17.77 20.29
C ASP A 265 -14.69 16.33 19.75
N ALA A 266 -14.91 15.37 20.63
CA ALA A 266 -14.83 13.95 20.30
C ALA A 266 -15.75 13.55 19.15
N ALA A 267 -16.99 14.05 19.12
CA ALA A 267 -17.94 13.70 18.06
C ALA A 267 -17.46 14.19 16.69
N LYS A 268 -16.97 15.43 16.60
CA LYS A 268 -16.43 15.98 15.34
C LYS A 268 -15.17 15.27 14.87
N VAL A 269 -14.27 14.93 15.80
CA VAL A 269 -13.04 14.22 15.44
C VAL A 269 -13.37 12.80 14.96
N LEU A 270 -14.27 12.08 15.64
CA LEU A 270 -14.68 10.74 15.24
C LEU A 270 -15.45 10.73 13.93
N GLU A 271 -16.29 11.73 13.67
CA GLU A 271 -16.93 11.93 12.36
C GLU A 271 -15.87 12.12 11.26
N GLN A 272 -14.82 12.89 11.54
CA GLN A 272 -13.72 13.07 10.61
C GLN A 272 -12.94 11.76 10.40
N VAL A 273 -12.64 11.00 11.47
CA VAL A 273 -12.01 9.68 11.38
C VAL A 273 -12.86 8.71 10.56
N TRP A 274 -14.18 8.71 10.72
CA TRP A 274 -15.07 7.88 9.91
C TRP A 274 -15.00 8.22 8.41
N LYS A 275 -14.86 9.52 8.06
CA LYS A 275 -14.75 9.98 6.67
C LYS A 275 -13.38 9.74 6.05
N THR A 276 -12.30 10.01 6.79
CA THR A 276 -10.93 10.03 6.25
C THR A 276 -10.07 8.87 6.71
N GLN A 277 -10.57 8.00 7.60
CA GLN A 277 -9.94 6.81 8.18
C GLN A 277 -8.74 7.11 9.09
N CYS A 278 -8.01 8.19 8.81
CA CYS A 278 -6.90 8.70 9.58
C CYS A 278 -7.04 10.22 9.77
N VAL A 279 -6.81 10.70 10.99
CA VAL A 279 -6.83 12.12 11.35
C VAL A 279 -5.60 12.43 12.19
N ASN A 280 -4.81 13.42 11.76
CA ASN A 280 -3.66 13.92 12.50
C ASN A 280 -3.98 15.30 13.06
N LEU A 281 -3.94 15.44 14.37
CA LEU A 281 -4.25 16.67 15.10
C LEU A 281 -3.00 17.21 15.78
N LYS A 282 -2.80 18.52 15.70
CA LYS A 282 -1.76 19.21 16.48
C LYS A 282 -2.31 19.53 17.86
N VAL A 283 -1.65 19.03 18.90
CA VAL A 283 -2.04 19.25 20.30
C VAL A 283 -0.86 19.78 21.12
N GLN A 284 -1.13 20.37 22.27
CA GLN A 284 -0.11 20.92 23.15
C GLN A 284 0.11 20.01 24.36
N HIS A 285 1.35 19.64 24.64
CA HIS A 285 1.74 18.91 25.83
C HIS A 285 3.02 19.51 26.42
N LEU A 286 2.96 19.99 27.67
CA LEU A 286 4.07 20.65 28.38
C LEU A 286 4.75 21.77 27.54
N ASP A 287 3.94 22.67 26.98
CA ASP A 287 4.38 23.79 26.13
C ASP A 287 5.08 23.37 24.82
N ARG A 288 4.92 22.10 24.40
CA ARG A 288 5.38 21.59 23.12
C ARG A 288 4.20 21.17 22.25
N GLU A 289 4.29 21.49 20.96
CA GLU A 289 3.37 20.95 19.96
C GLU A 289 3.74 19.49 19.68
N THR A 290 2.78 18.58 19.78
CA THR A 290 2.89 17.16 19.42
C THR A 290 1.74 16.75 18.49
N SER A 291 1.87 15.59 17.84
CA SER A 291 0.84 15.03 16.98
C SER A 291 0.03 13.99 17.75
N LEU A 292 -1.29 14.15 17.75
CA LEU A 292 -2.27 13.14 18.14
C LEU A 292 -2.87 12.56 16.86
N SER A 293 -2.57 11.31 16.56
CA SER A 293 -3.05 10.62 15.37
C SER A 293 -4.15 9.64 15.75
N LEU A 294 -5.30 9.68 15.07
CA LEU A 294 -6.39 8.74 15.26
C LEU A 294 -6.59 7.95 13.97
N ILE A 295 -6.64 6.62 14.09
CA ILE A 295 -6.82 5.71 12.95
C ILE A 295 -8.01 4.82 13.25
N SER A 296 -8.92 4.69 12.28
CA SER A 296 -9.92 3.64 12.27
C SER A 296 -9.34 2.38 11.66
N SER A 297 -9.57 1.23 12.26
CA SER A 297 -9.21 -0.09 11.73
C SER A 297 -10.26 -1.10 12.17
N ARG A 298 -10.85 -1.82 11.22
CA ARG A 298 -11.84 -2.87 11.50
C ARG A 298 -12.99 -2.38 12.40
N GLY A 299 -13.44 -1.15 12.15
CA GLY A 299 -14.49 -0.48 12.91
C GLY A 299 -14.05 0.06 14.27
N ARG A 300 -12.80 -0.11 14.68
CA ARG A 300 -12.25 0.41 15.94
C ARG A 300 -11.43 1.67 15.71
N VAL A 301 -11.48 2.63 16.62
CA VAL A 301 -10.61 3.81 16.59
C VAL A 301 -9.60 3.72 17.72
N ALA A 302 -8.33 3.88 17.36
CA ALA A 302 -7.23 3.99 18.31
C ALA A 302 -6.44 5.28 18.06
N ALA A 303 -6.02 5.92 19.15
CA ALA A 303 -5.16 7.09 19.11
C ALA A 303 -3.69 6.72 19.36
N SER A 304 -2.76 7.43 18.72
CA SER A 304 -1.34 7.44 19.06
C SER A 304 -0.85 8.86 19.36
N ILE A 305 0.10 8.98 20.29
CA ILE A 305 0.65 10.27 20.70
C ILE A 305 2.08 10.12 21.22
N GLU A 306 2.94 11.06 20.83
CA GLU A 306 4.27 11.22 21.40
C GLU A 306 4.21 12.06 22.69
N LEU A 307 4.79 11.52 23.74
CA LEU A 307 4.89 12.11 25.09
C LEU A 307 6.36 12.42 25.40
N ASP A 308 6.61 13.14 26.49
CA ASP A 308 7.99 13.40 26.93
C ASP A 308 8.67 12.09 27.40
N GLY A 309 9.50 11.51 26.53
CA GLY A 309 10.24 10.27 26.81
C GLY A 309 9.44 8.97 26.65
N ALA A 310 8.21 9.03 26.14
CA ALA A 310 7.37 7.85 25.91
C ALA A 310 6.50 8.00 24.65
N TYR A 311 6.00 6.87 24.15
CA TYR A 311 5.08 6.86 23.02
C TYR A 311 3.94 5.86 23.26
N TRP A 312 2.73 6.28 22.93
CA TRP A 312 1.53 5.46 22.93
C TRP A 312 1.10 5.21 21.48
N ASN A 313 0.87 3.95 21.11
CA ASN A 313 0.50 3.58 19.74
C ASN A 313 -0.97 3.16 19.55
N GLY A 314 -1.79 3.22 20.61
CA GLY A 314 -3.16 2.72 20.59
C GLY A 314 -3.36 1.37 21.31
N GLU A 315 -2.28 0.66 21.62
CA GLU A 315 -2.32 -0.64 22.29
C GLU A 315 -1.43 -0.70 23.53
N TYR A 316 -0.20 -0.19 23.41
CA TYR A 316 0.79 -0.19 24.48
C TYR A 316 1.57 1.12 24.52
N LEU A 317 2.03 1.47 25.71
CA LEU A 317 2.95 2.58 25.94
C LEU A 317 4.36 2.01 26.11
N TRP A 318 5.35 2.61 25.45
CA TRP A 318 6.74 2.27 25.71
C TRP A 318 7.58 3.52 25.93
N PHE A 319 8.64 3.35 26.70
CA PHE A 319 9.59 4.41 26.97
C PHE A 319 10.68 4.46 25.92
N GLN A 320 11.20 5.67 25.69
CA GLN A 320 12.32 5.93 24.81
C GLN A 320 13.59 6.20 25.64
N SER A 321 14.75 6.19 24.97
CA SER A 321 16.05 6.58 25.55
C SER A 321 16.44 5.74 26.79
N GLY A 322 17.07 6.34 27.81
CA GLY A 322 17.62 5.61 28.96
C GLY A 322 16.58 4.81 29.75
N GLU A 323 15.32 5.23 29.73
CA GLU A 323 14.24 4.53 30.43
C GLU A 323 13.87 3.21 29.73
N SER A 324 14.05 3.11 28.40
CA SER A 324 13.74 1.89 27.63
C SER A 324 14.62 0.68 27.99
N THR A 325 15.71 0.89 28.74
CA THR A 325 16.65 -0.16 29.15
C THR A 325 16.37 -0.69 30.56
N LYS A 326 15.44 -0.08 31.29
CA LYS A 326 15.01 -0.53 32.62
C LYS A 326 13.90 -1.57 32.49
N SER A 327 13.81 -2.43 33.51
CA SER A 327 12.66 -3.32 33.65
C SER A 327 11.53 -2.60 34.38
N HIS A 328 10.31 -2.72 33.83
CA HIS A 328 9.09 -2.09 34.32
C HIS A 328 8.10 -3.10 34.89
N VAL A 329 8.46 -4.38 34.98
CA VAL A 329 7.56 -5.46 35.44
C VAL A 329 7.02 -5.18 36.84
N ASP A 330 7.80 -4.55 37.71
CA ASP A 330 7.40 -4.16 39.07
C ASP A 330 6.38 -3.00 39.11
N LEU A 331 6.02 -2.42 37.96
CA LEU A 331 5.01 -1.37 37.83
C LEU A 331 3.60 -1.91 37.64
N VAL A 332 3.40 -3.23 37.42
CA VAL A 332 2.06 -3.81 37.32
C VAL A 332 1.23 -3.49 38.56
N GLY A 333 0.01 -2.99 38.35
CA GLY A 333 -0.90 -2.52 39.39
C GLY A 333 -0.59 -1.11 39.95
N LYS A 334 0.48 -0.47 39.50
CA LYS A 334 0.85 0.91 39.89
C LYS A 334 0.46 1.91 38.81
N SER A 335 0.48 3.19 39.18
CA SER A 335 0.28 4.34 38.28
C SER A 335 1.60 4.78 37.64
N LEU A 336 1.56 5.36 36.43
CA LEU A 336 2.75 5.90 35.75
C LEU A 336 3.13 7.34 36.12
N GLY A 337 2.43 7.98 37.06
CA GLY A 337 2.59 9.42 37.34
C GLY A 337 4.02 9.92 37.62
N ASP A 338 4.90 9.06 38.12
CA ASP A 338 6.32 9.39 38.36
C ASP A 338 7.18 9.36 37.07
N LEU A 339 6.69 8.71 36.01
CA LEU A 339 7.40 8.46 34.75
C LEU A 339 6.75 9.18 33.56
N VAL A 340 5.43 9.37 33.58
CA VAL A 340 4.65 10.01 32.53
C VAL A 340 3.71 11.02 33.17
N SER A 341 3.87 12.29 32.81
CA SER A 341 3.07 13.40 33.33
C SER A 341 1.73 13.60 32.61
N HIS A 342 1.53 12.95 31.45
CA HIS A 342 0.31 13.11 30.67
C HIS A 342 -0.92 12.60 31.44
N PRO A 343 -1.97 13.43 31.67
CA PRO A 343 -3.07 13.10 32.57
C PRO A 343 -3.77 11.77 32.27
N THR A 344 -3.94 11.43 30.99
CA THR A 344 -4.54 10.16 30.56
C THR A 344 -3.81 8.92 31.07
N PHE A 345 -2.47 8.97 31.16
CA PHE A 345 -1.65 7.82 31.52
C PHE A 345 -1.17 7.88 32.97
N ALA A 346 -0.94 9.09 33.50
CA ALA A 346 -0.34 9.30 34.82
C ALA A 346 -1.08 8.56 35.96
N SER A 347 -2.41 8.54 35.93
CA SER A 347 -3.23 7.89 36.97
C SER A 347 -3.80 6.53 36.57
N ARG A 348 -3.59 6.07 35.32
CA ARG A 348 -4.13 4.79 34.87
C ARG A 348 -3.31 3.63 35.44
N PRO A 349 -3.96 2.61 36.04
CA PRO A 349 -3.25 1.44 36.55
C PRO A 349 -2.74 0.58 35.39
N ILE A 350 -1.51 0.10 35.51
CA ILE A 350 -0.90 -0.83 34.56
C ILE A 350 -1.47 -2.22 34.79
N VAL A 351 -1.96 -2.85 33.73
CA VAL A 351 -2.54 -4.21 33.79
C VAL A 351 -1.47 -5.26 33.57
N ALA A 352 -0.54 -4.99 32.64
CA ALA A 352 0.55 -5.90 32.33
C ALA A 352 1.77 -5.15 31.78
N VAL A 353 2.92 -5.83 31.79
CA VAL A 353 4.12 -5.41 31.07
C VAL A 353 4.57 -6.59 30.21
N GLU A 354 4.63 -6.36 28.90
CA GLU A 354 5.06 -7.37 27.93
C GLU A 354 6.45 -7.02 27.41
N ASN A 355 7.39 -7.96 27.44
CA ASN A 355 8.71 -7.72 26.87
C ASN A 355 8.73 -8.13 25.38
N ARG A 356 8.86 -7.15 24.49
CA ARG A 356 8.97 -7.37 23.03
C ARG A 356 10.22 -6.66 22.49
N ARG A 357 11.39 -6.99 23.06
CA ARG A 357 12.70 -6.29 22.91
C ARG A 357 12.84 -5.05 23.79
N ILE A 358 11.74 -4.33 24.00
CA ILE A 358 11.57 -3.31 25.05
C ILE A 358 10.31 -3.64 25.84
N ASP A 359 10.20 -3.10 27.06
CA ASP A 359 9.01 -3.29 27.89
C ASP A 359 7.85 -2.44 27.34
N HIS A 360 6.74 -3.11 27.03
CA HIS A 360 5.48 -2.53 26.61
C HIS A 360 4.51 -2.50 27.78
N ILE A 361 4.13 -1.30 28.20
CA ILE A 361 3.17 -1.07 29.28
C ILE A 361 1.75 -1.19 28.72
N VAL A 362 0.98 -2.10 29.28
CA VAL A 362 -0.39 -2.40 28.84
C VAL A 362 -1.39 -1.83 29.84
N PHE A 363 -2.38 -1.10 29.32
CA PHE A 363 -3.51 -0.57 30.08
C PHE A 363 -4.79 -1.35 29.80
N ASP A 364 -5.79 -1.19 30.68
CA ASP A 364 -7.12 -1.74 30.45
C ASP A 364 -7.84 -0.97 29.31
N LEU A 365 -8.12 -1.67 28.22
CA LEU A 365 -8.87 -1.19 27.06
C LEU A 365 -10.26 -1.85 26.95
N SER A 366 -10.74 -2.51 28.02
CA SER A 366 -12.02 -3.23 28.02
C SER A 366 -13.24 -2.32 27.96
N GLU A 367 -13.12 -1.08 28.42
CA GLU A 367 -14.18 -0.08 28.24
C GLU A 367 -14.19 0.41 26.78
N LYS A 368 -15.27 0.05 26.08
CA LYS A 368 -15.56 0.42 24.71
C LYS A 368 -16.78 1.31 24.63
N MET A 369 -16.65 2.38 23.86
CA MET A 369 -17.72 3.31 23.51
C MET A 369 -18.09 3.10 22.05
N LEU A 370 -19.36 3.26 21.74
CA LEU A 370 -19.90 3.21 20.39
C LEU A 370 -20.14 4.63 19.91
N PHE A 371 -19.94 4.84 18.61
CA PHE A 371 -20.13 6.11 17.92
C PHE A 371 -20.96 5.90 16.66
N ASP A 372 -21.96 6.76 16.48
CA ASP A 372 -22.80 6.85 15.28
C ASP A 372 -22.41 8.14 14.54
N ALA A 373 -21.94 8.00 13.30
CA ALA A 373 -21.42 9.10 12.49
C ALA A 373 -22.53 10.01 11.95
N ASP A 374 -23.76 9.51 11.79
CA ASP A 374 -24.89 10.29 11.30
C ASP A 374 -25.45 11.21 12.39
N THR A 375 -25.53 10.72 13.63
CA THR A 375 -26.09 11.50 14.75
C THR A 375 -25.03 12.17 15.63
N GLY A 376 -23.77 11.75 15.53
CA GLY A 376 -22.67 12.18 16.39
C GLY A 376 -22.77 11.65 17.82
N ARG A 377 -23.64 10.67 18.08
CA ARG A 377 -23.90 10.12 19.41
C ARG A 377 -22.72 9.24 19.85
N ILE A 378 -22.32 9.37 21.12
CA ILE A 378 -21.35 8.49 21.77
C ILE A 378 -22.00 7.85 23.01
N TRP A 379 -21.94 6.53 23.14
CA TRP A 379 -22.54 5.81 24.29
C TRP A 379 -21.76 4.55 24.64
N ARG A 380 -21.95 4.04 25.86
CA ARG A 380 -21.35 2.76 26.26
C ARG A 380 -22.06 1.63 25.53
N ALA A 381 -21.30 0.66 25.02
CA ALA A 381 -21.88 -0.59 24.58
C ALA A 381 -22.67 -1.19 25.76
N GLU A 382 -23.97 -1.42 25.57
CA GLU A 382 -24.75 -2.16 26.56
C GLU A 382 -24.13 -3.55 26.67
N ARG A 383 -23.82 -3.99 27.90
CA ARG A 383 -23.41 -5.37 28.10
C ARG A 383 -24.57 -6.25 27.65
N SER A 384 -24.40 -6.96 26.54
CA SER A 384 -25.29 -8.05 26.17
C SER A 384 -25.42 -8.97 27.38
N ALA A 385 -26.60 -9.03 27.98
CA ALA A 385 -26.89 -9.98 29.03
C ALA A 385 -26.75 -11.38 28.42
N ALA A 386 -25.73 -12.11 28.86
CA ALA A 386 -25.48 -13.49 28.46
C ALA A 386 -26.57 -14.43 29.00
#